data_AF-A0A2I1YEN3-F1
#
_entry.id   AF-A0A2I1YEN3-F1
#
_cell.length_a   1.000
_cell.length_b   1.000
_cell.length_c   1.000
_cell.angle_alpha   90.00
_cell.angle_beta   90.00
_cell.angle_gamma   90.00
#
_symmetry.space_group_name_H-M   'P 1'
#
loop_
_entity.id
_entity.type
_entity.pdbx_description
1 polymer ?
#
loop_
_entity_poly.entity_id
_entity_poly.type
_entity_poly.pdbx_seq_one_letter_code
_entity_poly.pdbx_strand_id
1 'polypeptide(L)'
;MAMQKDLYQHFRPGEYDFIEKIDDLARRVEATYAYALTDFLNPRQVDIARSVIGNRGLHYFVSSDYYPAEYARLIVAPDYYEFNPEDFELTLLEVNYNSKFNQLTHSQIMGTLLHKLGIKRTVIGDILVESGYAQLLVTQNMADYFRADVTKIAKASVSLKEIPLEQLIAGEKDSRQLDIIVSSMRMDKVLATVLKLSRSQAVQLIETDKVKLNYQIVDRASEMLQVGDLISVRGFGRFSILSENGLTKNGKCKLTVDKMIHK
;
A
#
# COMPACT_ATOMS: atom_id res chain seq x y z
N MET A 1 -28.52 7.22 -12.15
CA MET A 1 -28.08 8.63 -12.07
C MET A 1 -28.08 9.21 -10.66
N ALA A 2 -29.08 8.96 -9.80
CA ALA A 2 -29.04 9.40 -8.38
C ALA A 2 -28.06 8.58 -7.51
N MET A 3 -28.01 7.26 -7.70
CA MET A 3 -27.15 6.33 -6.93
C MET A 3 -25.63 6.58 -7.11
N GLN A 4 -25.26 7.14 -8.27
CA GLN A 4 -23.87 7.44 -8.62
C GLN A 4 -23.36 8.72 -7.93
N LYS A 5 -24.22 9.52 -7.28
CA LYS A 5 -23.79 10.74 -6.57
C LYS A 5 -23.46 10.53 -5.10
N ASP A 6 -24.06 9.54 -4.44
CA ASP A 6 -23.82 9.30 -3.01
C ASP A 6 -22.53 8.52 -2.76
N LEU A 7 -22.14 7.63 -3.68
CA LEU A 7 -20.89 6.88 -3.59
C LEU A 7 -19.66 7.80 -3.56
N TYR A 8 -19.64 8.84 -4.41
CA TYR A 8 -18.48 9.73 -4.60
C TYR A 8 -18.33 10.78 -3.49
N GLN A 9 -19.36 11.02 -2.65
CA GLN A 9 -19.29 12.02 -1.57
C GLN A 9 -18.27 11.64 -0.48
N HIS A 10 -17.91 10.36 -0.37
CA HIS A 10 -16.96 9.84 0.60
C HIS A 10 -15.53 9.68 0.05
N PHE A 11 -15.31 10.00 -1.23
CA PHE A 11 -14.04 9.77 -1.92
C PHE A 11 -13.41 11.07 -2.41
N ARG A 12 -12.08 11.13 -2.38
CA ARG A 12 -11.30 12.27 -2.87
C ARG A 12 -11.29 12.25 -4.40
N PRO A 13 -11.15 13.41 -5.09
CA PRO A 13 -11.12 13.46 -6.56
C PRO A 13 -10.08 12.56 -7.21
N GLY A 14 -8.92 12.37 -6.57
CA GLY A 14 -7.86 11.47 -7.06
C GLY A 14 -8.24 9.98 -7.02
N GLU A 15 -9.39 9.61 -6.48
CA GLU A 15 -9.85 8.23 -6.35
C GLU A 15 -10.86 7.83 -7.45
N TYR A 16 -11.32 8.79 -8.27
CA TYR A 16 -12.42 8.60 -9.21
C TYR A 16 -12.09 7.60 -10.32
N ASP A 17 -10.90 7.69 -10.92
CA ASP A 17 -10.44 6.76 -11.95
C ASP A 17 -10.44 5.30 -11.45
N PHE A 18 -10.11 5.10 -10.18
CA PHE A 18 -10.09 3.77 -9.59
C PHE A 18 -11.50 3.25 -9.30
N ILE A 19 -12.41 4.12 -8.85
CA ILE A 19 -13.84 3.79 -8.67
C ILE A 19 -14.43 3.33 -10.01
N GLU A 20 -14.17 4.05 -11.10
CA GLU A 20 -14.62 3.69 -12.45
C GLU A 20 -14.06 2.33 -12.88
N LYS A 21 -12.76 2.07 -12.64
CA LYS A 21 -12.14 0.77 -12.93
C LYS A 21 -12.84 -0.39 -12.19
N ILE A 22 -13.21 -0.20 -10.92
CA ILE A 22 -13.92 -1.25 -10.16
C ILE A 22 -15.38 -1.37 -10.60
N ASP A 23 -16.04 -0.26 -10.95
CA ASP A 23 -17.41 -0.31 -11.46
C ASP A 23 -17.49 -1.06 -12.81
N ASP A 24 -16.53 -0.82 -13.70
CA ASP A 24 -16.37 -1.56 -14.96
C ASP A 24 -16.10 -3.05 -14.72
N LEU A 25 -15.25 -3.37 -13.73
CA LEU A 25 -14.98 -4.75 -13.31
C LEU A 25 -16.26 -5.46 -12.85
N ALA A 26 -17.05 -4.80 -12.00
CA ALA A 26 -18.31 -5.34 -11.50
C ALA A 26 -19.31 -5.54 -12.64
N ARG A 27 -19.47 -4.55 -13.54
CA ARG A 27 -20.33 -4.67 -14.73
C ARG A 27 -19.92 -5.83 -15.63
N ARG A 28 -18.61 -6.09 -15.76
CA ARG A 28 -18.10 -7.25 -16.51
C ARG A 28 -18.51 -8.56 -15.85
N VAL A 29 -18.35 -8.70 -14.53
CA VAL A 29 -18.75 -9.91 -13.79
C VAL A 29 -20.25 -10.15 -13.91
N GLU A 30 -21.08 -9.11 -13.80
CA GLU A 30 -22.53 -9.19 -14.00
C GLU A 30 -22.88 -9.66 -15.43
N ALA A 31 -22.22 -9.10 -16.44
CA ALA A 31 -22.51 -9.39 -17.85
C ALA A 31 -22.03 -10.77 -18.30
N THR A 32 -20.86 -11.21 -17.85
CA THR A 32 -20.28 -12.50 -18.25
C THR A 32 -20.68 -13.64 -17.33
N TYR A 33 -21.22 -13.32 -16.15
CA TYR A 33 -21.50 -14.27 -15.08
C TYR A 33 -20.29 -15.16 -14.80
N ALA A 34 -19.11 -14.53 -14.73
CA ALA A 34 -17.83 -15.17 -14.48
C ALA A 34 -17.05 -14.34 -13.47
N TYR A 35 -16.35 -14.98 -12.53
CA TYR A 35 -15.55 -14.23 -11.56
C TYR A 35 -14.39 -13.49 -12.24
N ALA A 36 -13.89 -12.45 -11.57
CA ALA A 36 -12.74 -11.70 -12.01
C ALA A 36 -11.79 -11.40 -10.85
N LEU A 37 -10.50 -11.46 -11.13
CA LEU A 37 -9.44 -11.18 -10.19
C LEU A 37 -8.77 -9.85 -10.52
N THR A 38 -8.49 -9.03 -9.51
CA THR A 38 -7.78 -7.75 -9.70
C THR A 38 -6.26 -7.94 -9.78
N ASP A 39 -5.58 -6.90 -10.27
CA ASP A 39 -4.18 -6.63 -9.93
C ASP A 39 -4.01 -6.48 -8.39
N PHE A 40 -2.78 -6.37 -7.91
CA PHE A 40 -2.55 -5.92 -6.52
C PHE A 40 -3.13 -4.52 -6.30
N LEU A 41 -3.92 -4.41 -5.25
CA LEU A 41 -4.53 -3.20 -4.72
C LEU A 41 -3.84 -2.83 -3.41
N ASN A 42 -3.64 -1.53 -3.20
CA ASN A 42 -3.27 -1.05 -1.87
C ASN A 42 -4.50 -1.06 -0.92
N PRO A 43 -4.32 -0.97 0.40
CA PRO A 43 -5.44 -0.97 1.36
C PRO A 43 -6.56 0.02 1.05
N ARG A 44 -6.23 1.24 0.61
CA ARG A 44 -7.25 2.24 0.27
C ARG A 44 -8.07 1.82 -0.96
N GLN A 45 -7.42 1.24 -1.95
CA GLN A 45 -8.07 0.66 -3.12
C GLN A 45 -8.95 -0.54 -2.76
N VAL A 46 -8.53 -1.37 -1.80
CA VAL A 46 -9.37 -2.46 -1.26
C VAL A 46 -10.65 -1.89 -0.62
N ASP A 47 -10.53 -0.86 0.22
CA ASP A 47 -11.70 -0.24 0.86
C ASP A 47 -12.70 0.33 -0.15
N ILE A 48 -12.19 1.04 -1.17
CA ILE A 48 -13.01 1.55 -2.27
C ILE A 48 -13.69 0.39 -3.00
N ALA A 49 -12.93 -0.66 -3.34
CA ALA A 49 -13.46 -1.79 -4.09
C ALA A 49 -14.58 -2.51 -3.33
N ARG A 50 -14.38 -2.78 -2.02
CA ARG A 50 -15.41 -3.36 -1.14
C ARG A 50 -16.71 -2.55 -1.17
N SER A 51 -16.60 -1.22 -1.07
CA SER A 51 -17.76 -0.33 -1.10
C SER A 51 -18.50 -0.38 -2.45
N VAL A 52 -17.76 -0.27 -3.57
CA VAL A 52 -18.34 -0.29 -4.92
C VAL A 52 -19.03 -1.62 -5.20
N ILE A 53 -18.34 -2.74 -4.93
CA ILE A 53 -18.82 -4.09 -5.24
C ILE A 53 -19.99 -4.47 -4.31
N GLY A 54 -19.87 -4.20 -3.01
CA GLY A 54 -20.92 -4.48 -2.03
C GLY A 54 -22.23 -3.75 -2.34
N ASN A 55 -22.16 -2.51 -2.83
CA ASN A 55 -23.35 -1.76 -3.25
C ASN A 55 -24.05 -2.33 -4.49
N ARG A 56 -23.39 -3.19 -5.25
CA ARG A 56 -23.97 -3.92 -6.39
C ARG A 56 -24.52 -5.30 -6.01
N GLY A 57 -24.32 -5.73 -4.76
CA GLY A 57 -24.76 -7.04 -4.29
C GLY A 57 -23.93 -8.22 -4.80
N LEU A 58 -22.75 -7.97 -5.39
CA LEU A 58 -21.82 -9.03 -5.80
C LEU A 58 -21.01 -9.54 -4.62
N HIS A 59 -20.62 -10.81 -4.69
CA HIS A 59 -19.69 -11.40 -3.74
C HIS A 59 -18.26 -10.96 -4.05
N TYR A 60 -17.45 -10.83 -3.00
CA TYR A 60 -16.03 -10.59 -3.14
C TYR A 60 -15.22 -11.29 -2.05
N PHE A 61 -13.97 -11.58 -2.37
CA PHE A 61 -12.97 -12.14 -1.45
C PHE A 61 -11.68 -11.34 -1.58
N VAL A 62 -10.99 -11.08 -0.47
CA VAL A 62 -9.77 -10.27 -0.46
C VAL A 62 -8.63 -11.09 0.11
N SER A 63 -7.51 -11.17 -0.61
CA SER A 63 -6.40 -12.05 -0.22
C SER A 63 -5.81 -11.69 1.15
N SER A 64 -5.84 -10.41 1.55
CA SER A 64 -5.37 -9.95 2.86
C SER A 64 -6.24 -10.41 4.04
N ASP A 65 -7.44 -10.94 3.77
CA ASP A 65 -8.28 -11.56 4.81
C ASP A 65 -7.79 -13.00 5.13
N TYR A 66 -6.90 -13.56 4.31
CA TYR A 66 -6.37 -14.93 4.43
C TYR A 66 -4.85 -14.95 4.68
N TYR A 67 -4.12 -13.98 4.13
CA TYR A 67 -2.67 -13.86 4.26
C TYR A 67 -2.30 -12.51 4.90
N PRO A 68 -1.30 -12.45 5.81
CA PRO A 68 -0.93 -11.22 6.52
C PRO A 68 -0.16 -10.21 5.65
N ALA A 69 -0.79 -9.71 4.58
CA ALA A 69 -0.23 -8.76 3.63
C ALA A 69 -1.02 -7.43 3.61
N GLU A 70 -0.32 -6.33 3.33
CA GLU A 70 -0.90 -4.99 3.13
C GLU A 70 -1.53 -4.85 1.74
N TYR A 71 -0.81 -5.23 0.69
CA TYR A 71 -1.35 -5.25 -0.67
C TYR A 71 -2.10 -6.55 -0.90
N ALA A 72 -3.28 -6.43 -1.51
CA ALA A 72 -4.18 -7.57 -1.70
C ALA A 72 -4.64 -7.67 -3.15
N ARG A 73 -5.01 -8.88 -3.56
CA ARG A 73 -5.82 -9.10 -4.76
C ARG A 73 -7.24 -9.41 -4.34
N LEU A 74 -8.20 -8.93 -5.13
CA LEU A 74 -9.61 -9.06 -4.85
C LEU A 74 -10.26 -9.91 -5.95
N ILE A 75 -11.01 -10.93 -5.54
CA ILE A 75 -11.89 -11.70 -6.41
C ILE A 75 -13.27 -11.05 -6.33
N VAL A 76 -13.87 -10.73 -7.48
CA VAL A 76 -15.27 -10.32 -7.63
C VAL A 76 -16.00 -11.46 -8.30
N ALA A 77 -17.08 -11.95 -7.72
CA ALA A 77 -17.74 -13.14 -8.21
C ALA A 77 -19.28 -13.09 -8.13
N PRO A 78 -19.99 -13.79 -9.03
CA PRO A 78 -21.43 -14.05 -8.90
C PRO A 78 -21.73 -15.12 -7.85
N ASP A 79 -23.02 -15.31 -7.54
CA ASP A 79 -23.51 -16.17 -6.45
C ASP A 79 -23.12 -17.65 -6.56
N TYR A 80 -22.88 -18.16 -7.78
CA TYR A 80 -22.51 -19.57 -7.97
C TYR A 80 -21.06 -19.88 -7.56
N TYR A 81 -20.22 -18.86 -7.41
CA TYR A 81 -18.80 -19.07 -7.23
C TYR A 81 -18.49 -19.61 -5.84
N GLU A 82 -17.84 -20.77 -5.81
CA GLU A 82 -17.31 -21.35 -4.59
C GLU A 82 -15.87 -20.86 -4.38
N PHE A 83 -15.62 -20.28 -3.22
CA PHE A 83 -14.33 -19.68 -2.92
C PHE A 83 -13.20 -20.72 -2.86
N ASN A 84 -12.15 -20.46 -3.64
CA ASN A 84 -10.88 -21.19 -3.57
C ASN A 84 -9.72 -20.20 -3.35
N PRO A 85 -8.93 -20.30 -2.25
CA PRO A 85 -7.78 -19.44 -2.02
C PRO A 85 -6.74 -19.42 -3.16
N GLU A 86 -6.60 -20.52 -3.91
CA GLU A 86 -5.67 -20.59 -5.05
C GLU A 86 -6.06 -19.63 -6.18
N ASP A 87 -7.35 -19.25 -6.30
CA ASP A 87 -7.83 -18.30 -7.30
C ASP A 87 -7.37 -16.87 -7.04
N PHE A 88 -6.70 -16.58 -5.91
CA PHE A 88 -5.99 -15.31 -5.76
C PHE A 88 -4.72 -15.24 -6.62
N GLU A 89 -4.26 -16.39 -7.16
CA GLU A 89 -3.09 -16.51 -8.03
C GLU A 89 -1.87 -15.77 -7.44
N LEU A 90 -1.57 -16.04 -6.17
CA LEU A 90 -0.45 -15.45 -5.45
C LEU A 90 0.72 -16.43 -5.43
N THR A 91 1.93 -15.92 -5.65
CA THR A 91 3.16 -16.67 -5.41
C THR A 91 4.04 -15.91 -4.42
N LEU A 92 4.57 -16.63 -3.44
CA LEU A 92 5.55 -16.13 -2.50
C LEU A 92 6.96 -16.55 -2.95
N LEU A 93 7.82 -15.56 -3.17
CA LEU A 93 9.21 -15.77 -3.55
C LEU A 93 10.13 -15.32 -2.42
N GLU A 94 10.99 -16.21 -1.96
CA GLU A 94 12.10 -15.88 -1.07
C GLU A 94 13.33 -15.45 -1.88
N VAL A 95 13.81 -14.25 -1.61
CA VAL A 95 15.02 -13.65 -2.17
C VAL A 95 16.20 -14.02 -1.28
N ASN A 96 17.04 -14.90 -1.81
CA ASN A 96 18.27 -15.36 -1.18
C ASN A 96 19.47 -14.55 -1.67
N TYR A 97 20.31 -14.10 -0.74
CA TYR A 97 21.55 -13.39 -1.05
C TYR A 97 22.62 -13.62 0.03
N ASN A 98 23.87 -13.30 -0.28
CA ASN A 98 24.94 -13.38 0.71
C ASN A 98 24.81 -12.24 1.74
N SER A 99 24.13 -12.55 2.84
CA SER A 99 23.80 -11.63 3.94
C SER A 99 25.01 -11.14 4.73
N LYS A 100 26.17 -11.82 4.65
CA LYS A 100 27.40 -11.36 5.30
C LYS A 100 27.95 -10.07 4.69
N PHE A 101 27.69 -9.84 3.40
CA PHE A 101 28.24 -8.71 2.65
C PHE A 101 27.17 -7.75 2.13
N ASN A 102 25.91 -8.15 2.17
CA ASN A 102 24.80 -7.37 1.63
C ASN A 102 23.66 -7.33 2.64
N GLN A 103 23.06 -6.15 2.78
CA GLN A 103 21.78 -5.97 3.45
C GLN A 103 20.87 -5.26 2.46
N LEU A 104 19.89 -5.99 1.94
CA LEU A 104 18.90 -5.40 1.04
C LEU A 104 17.88 -4.64 1.87
N THR A 105 17.42 -3.51 1.33
CA THR A 105 16.29 -2.75 1.89
C THR A 105 15.09 -2.88 0.96
N HIS A 106 13.89 -2.68 1.51
CA HIS A 106 12.65 -2.62 0.71
C HIS A 106 12.82 -1.67 -0.50
N SER A 107 13.41 -0.49 -0.28
CA SER A 107 13.58 0.53 -1.34
C SER A 107 14.50 0.07 -2.48
N GLN A 108 15.56 -0.69 -2.17
CA GLN A 108 16.48 -1.23 -3.16
C GLN A 108 15.84 -2.34 -4.00
N ILE A 109 15.04 -3.20 -3.36
CA ILE A 109 14.30 -4.26 -4.04
C ILE A 109 13.26 -3.63 -4.96
N MET A 110 12.34 -2.83 -4.42
CA MET A 110 11.30 -2.14 -5.18
C MET A 110 11.90 -1.31 -6.33
N GLY A 111 12.95 -0.53 -6.06
CA GLY A 111 13.60 0.30 -7.07
C GLY A 111 14.23 -0.52 -8.19
N THR A 112 14.79 -1.70 -7.89
CA THR A 112 15.34 -2.59 -8.92
C THR A 112 14.23 -3.17 -9.80
N LEU A 113 13.16 -3.70 -9.17
CA LEU A 113 12.04 -4.30 -9.89
C LEU A 113 11.36 -3.27 -10.81
N LEU A 114 11.03 -2.08 -10.29
CA LEU A 114 10.30 -1.06 -11.05
C LEU A 114 11.17 -0.39 -12.12
N HIS A 115 12.38 0.06 -11.78
CA HIS A 115 13.13 0.97 -12.65
C HIS A 115 14.19 0.28 -13.50
N LYS A 116 14.77 -0.83 -13.03
CA LYS A 116 15.79 -1.56 -13.81
C LYS A 116 15.17 -2.64 -14.68
N LEU A 117 14.20 -3.38 -14.14
CA LEU A 117 13.54 -4.48 -14.84
C LEU A 117 12.22 -4.05 -15.51
N GLY A 118 11.72 -2.83 -15.23
CA GLY A 118 10.50 -2.31 -15.85
C GLY A 118 9.23 -3.05 -15.41
N ILE A 119 9.28 -3.77 -14.28
CA ILE A 119 8.15 -4.54 -13.77
C ILE A 119 7.08 -3.57 -13.28
N LYS A 120 5.82 -3.79 -13.66
CA LYS A 120 4.70 -2.95 -13.23
C LYS A 120 4.45 -3.12 -11.72
N ARG A 121 4.12 -2.04 -11.02
CA ARG A 121 3.77 -2.12 -9.57
C ARG A 121 2.58 -3.05 -9.30
N THR A 122 1.66 -3.18 -10.25
CA THR A 122 0.43 -3.98 -10.15
C THR A 122 0.66 -5.49 -10.05
N VAL A 123 1.85 -5.99 -10.41
CA VAL A 123 2.18 -7.43 -10.33
C VAL A 123 2.95 -7.79 -9.06
N ILE A 124 3.33 -6.79 -8.27
CA ILE A 124 4.07 -6.94 -7.03
C ILE A 124 3.11 -6.61 -5.88
N GLY A 125 3.07 -7.46 -4.86
CA GLY A 125 2.37 -7.22 -3.61
C GLY A 125 3.30 -6.61 -2.57
N ASP A 126 3.39 -7.24 -1.42
CA ASP A 126 4.29 -6.86 -0.32
C ASP A 126 5.73 -7.29 -0.60
N ILE A 127 6.66 -6.46 -0.12
CA ILE A 127 8.09 -6.76 -0.07
C ILE A 127 8.47 -6.73 1.40
N LEU A 128 8.84 -7.89 1.94
CA LEU A 128 9.14 -8.06 3.35
C LEU A 128 10.62 -8.37 3.48
N VAL A 129 11.33 -7.63 4.32
CA VAL A 129 12.78 -7.73 4.44
C VAL A 129 13.11 -8.13 5.85
N GLU A 130 13.87 -9.20 5.98
CA GLU A 130 14.35 -9.73 7.25
C GLU A 130 15.87 -9.75 7.30
N SER A 131 16.39 -10.06 8.48
CA SER A 131 17.84 -10.23 8.63
C SER A 131 18.34 -11.46 7.85
N GLY A 132 18.76 -11.21 6.62
CA GLY A 132 19.50 -12.15 5.78
C GLY A 132 18.73 -12.72 4.58
N TYR A 133 17.45 -12.39 4.45
CA TYR A 133 16.62 -12.73 3.29
C TYR A 133 15.50 -11.69 3.12
N ALA A 134 14.78 -11.77 2.01
CA ALA A 134 13.55 -11.03 1.82
C ALA A 134 12.49 -11.93 1.20
N GLN A 135 11.22 -11.58 1.33
CA GLN A 135 10.10 -12.23 0.68
C GLN A 135 9.37 -11.24 -0.24
N LEU A 136 8.91 -11.73 -1.39
CA LEU A 136 8.14 -10.99 -2.37
C LEU A 136 6.85 -11.73 -2.65
N LEU A 137 5.73 -11.05 -2.43
CA LEU A 137 4.45 -11.51 -2.96
C LEU A 137 4.31 -11.00 -4.39
N VAL A 138 4.04 -11.90 -5.34
CA VAL A 138 3.88 -11.56 -6.77
C VAL A 138 2.66 -12.27 -7.34
N THR A 139 2.21 -11.82 -8.52
CA THR A 139 1.20 -12.56 -9.27
C THR A 139 1.80 -13.86 -9.80
N GLN A 140 1.05 -14.96 -9.74
CA GLN A 140 1.53 -16.29 -10.10
C GLN A 140 2.09 -16.36 -11.53
N ASN A 141 1.44 -15.68 -12.48
CA ASN A 141 1.89 -15.61 -13.87
C ASN A 141 3.25 -14.93 -14.07
N MET A 142 3.76 -14.19 -13.08
CA MET A 142 5.07 -13.55 -13.11
C MET A 142 6.14 -14.35 -12.34
N ALA A 143 5.78 -15.41 -11.62
CA ALA A 143 6.70 -16.15 -10.77
C ALA A 143 7.93 -16.67 -11.53
N ASP A 144 7.72 -17.27 -12.70
CA ASP A 144 8.81 -17.81 -13.53
C ASP A 144 9.78 -16.73 -14.01
N TYR A 145 9.24 -15.60 -14.48
CA TYR A 145 10.05 -14.45 -14.87
C TYR A 145 10.89 -13.94 -13.69
N PHE A 146 10.29 -13.82 -12.51
CA PHE A 146 11.04 -13.39 -11.33
C PHE A 146 12.17 -14.36 -10.98
N ARG A 147 11.93 -15.67 -11.03
CA ARG A 147 12.94 -16.69 -10.74
C ARG A 147 14.09 -16.71 -11.76
N ALA A 148 13.77 -16.52 -13.04
CA ALA A 148 14.76 -16.60 -14.10
C ALA A 148 15.57 -15.30 -14.27
N ASP A 149 14.91 -14.14 -14.19
CA ASP A 149 15.48 -12.86 -14.62
C ASP A 149 15.91 -11.94 -13.46
N VAL A 150 15.32 -12.08 -12.27
CA VAL A 150 15.72 -11.28 -11.09
C VAL A 150 16.96 -11.91 -10.46
N THR A 151 18.11 -11.75 -11.11
CA THR A 151 19.40 -12.32 -10.66
C THR A 151 20.25 -11.33 -9.86
N LYS A 152 19.85 -10.05 -9.84
CA LYS A 152 20.57 -8.98 -9.14
C LYS A 152 19.63 -7.93 -8.58
N ILE A 153 19.78 -7.61 -7.30
CA ILE A 153 19.09 -6.50 -6.64
C ILE A 153 20.12 -5.51 -6.12
N ALA A 154 19.99 -4.24 -6.50
CA ALA A 154 21.01 -3.22 -6.28
C ALA A 154 22.40 -3.68 -6.76
N LYS A 155 23.31 -4.02 -5.84
CA LYS A 155 24.65 -4.57 -6.12
C LYS A 155 24.76 -6.07 -5.79
N ALA A 156 23.81 -6.64 -5.05
CA ALA A 156 23.84 -8.02 -4.60
C ALA A 156 23.34 -8.97 -5.69
N SER A 157 24.09 -10.04 -5.95
CA SER A 157 23.56 -11.19 -6.68
C SER A 157 22.53 -11.90 -5.80
N VAL A 158 21.40 -12.25 -6.38
CA VAL A 158 20.26 -12.88 -5.68
C VAL A 158 19.81 -14.12 -6.43
N SER A 159 19.18 -15.06 -5.72
CA SER A 159 18.36 -16.12 -6.30
C SER A 159 16.98 -16.08 -5.67
N LEU A 160 15.94 -16.36 -6.45
CA LEU A 160 14.57 -16.39 -5.97
C LEU A 160 14.07 -17.84 -5.95
N LYS A 161 13.46 -18.24 -4.84
CA LYS A 161 12.85 -19.56 -4.67
C LYS A 161 11.39 -19.37 -4.28
N GLU A 162 10.51 -20.13 -4.92
CA GLU A 162 9.12 -20.21 -4.49
C GLU A 162 9.01 -21.00 -3.18
N ILE A 163 8.27 -20.45 -2.23
CA ILE A 163 7.98 -21.05 -0.93
C ILE A 163 6.46 -21.02 -0.68
N PRO A 164 5.93 -21.92 0.16
CA PRO A 164 4.49 -21.94 0.48
C PRO A 164 4.02 -20.61 1.09
N LEU A 165 2.81 -20.16 0.73
CA LEU A 165 2.22 -18.90 1.21
C LEU A 165 2.06 -18.86 2.74
N GLU A 166 1.94 -20.03 3.39
CA GLU A 166 1.87 -20.17 4.84
C GLU A 166 3.17 -19.75 5.55
N GLN A 167 4.28 -19.65 4.80
CA GLN A 167 5.56 -19.16 5.30
C GLN A 167 5.72 -17.64 5.10
N LEU A 168 4.67 -16.95 4.64
CA LEU A 168 4.66 -15.50 4.55
C LEU A 168 4.89 -14.91 5.95
N ILE A 169 6.00 -14.18 6.09
CA ILE A 169 6.28 -13.48 7.33
C ILE A 169 5.30 -12.32 7.52
N ALA A 170 4.97 -12.00 8.76
CA ALA A 170 4.27 -10.75 9.04
C ALA A 170 5.27 -9.60 8.98
N GLY A 171 4.95 -8.52 8.27
CA GLY A 171 5.78 -7.32 8.31
C GLY A 171 5.92 -6.77 9.72
N GLU A 172 7.15 -6.48 10.17
CA GLU A 172 7.40 -5.84 11.47
C GLU A 172 6.65 -4.50 11.55
N LYS A 173 5.64 -4.44 12.43
CA LYS A 173 4.96 -3.19 12.82
C LYS A 173 5.67 -2.55 14.01
N ASP A 174 7.00 -2.37 13.91
CA ASP A 174 7.75 -1.56 14.87
C ASP A 174 7.26 -0.10 14.74
N SER A 175 6.21 0.18 15.50
CA SER A 175 5.44 1.40 15.48
C SER A 175 5.49 2.01 16.87
N ARG A 176 5.62 3.34 16.92
CA ARG A 176 5.68 4.08 18.15
C ARG A 176 4.64 5.18 18.13
N GLN A 177 3.77 5.16 19.14
CA GLN A 177 2.86 6.26 19.39
C GLN A 177 3.62 7.48 19.93
N LEU A 178 3.32 8.63 19.35
CA LEU A 178 3.93 9.91 19.68
C LEU A 178 2.83 10.96 19.82
N ASP A 179 2.83 11.66 20.95
CA ASP A 179 2.02 12.87 21.09
C ASP A 179 2.79 14.08 20.58
N ILE A 180 2.16 14.83 19.68
CA ILE A 180 2.74 16.01 19.03
C ILE A 180 1.80 17.20 19.14
N ILE A 181 2.38 18.40 19.04
CA ILE A 181 1.63 19.66 19.00
C ILE A 181 1.98 20.38 17.69
N VAL A 182 0.97 20.64 16.87
CA VAL A 182 1.12 21.31 15.58
C VAL A 182 0.23 22.55 15.52
N SER A 183 0.65 23.58 14.78
CA SER A 183 -0.14 24.82 14.69
C SER A 183 -1.37 24.72 13.79
N SER A 184 -1.47 23.67 12.96
CA SER A 184 -2.68 23.30 12.20
C SER A 184 -2.46 21.92 11.56
N MET A 185 -3.53 21.29 11.08
CA MET A 185 -3.52 20.00 10.36
C MET A 185 -2.90 20.04 8.96
N ARG A 186 -2.12 21.08 8.63
CA ARG A 186 -1.47 21.16 7.32
C ARG A 186 -0.35 20.14 7.23
N MET A 187 -0.26 19.47 6.09
CA MET A 187 0.72 18.43 5.82
C MET A 187 2.16 18.88 6.09
N ASP A 188 2.57 20.05 5.61
CA ASP A 188 3.92 20.61 5.83
C ASP A 188 4.29 20.75 7.32
N LYS A 189 3.34 21.19 8.15
CA LYS A 189 3.54 21.37 9.59
C LYS A 189 3.58 20.04 10.32
N VAL A 190 2.66 19.13 10.00
CA VAL A 190 2.62 17.79 10.62
C VAL A 190 3.88 17.01 10.28
N LEU A 191 4.29 17.00 9.00
CA LEU A 191 5.54 16.36 8.56
C LEU A 191 6.77 16.91 9.28
N ALA A 192 6.91 18.24 9.33
CA ALA A 192 8.04 18.87 10.01
C ALA A 192 8.16 18.42 11.48
N THR A 193 7.03 18.35 12.19
CA THR A 193 7.00 17.92 13.60
C THR A 193 7.28 16.41 13.76
N VAL A 194 6.63 15.53 12.97
CA VAL A 194 6.79 14.08 13.10
C VAL A 194 8.19 13.60 12.67
N LEU A 195 8.74 14.23 11.63
CA LEU A 195 10.06 13.89 11.08
C LEU A 195 11.21 14.64 11.76
N LYS A 196 10.91 15.61 12.65
CA LYS A 196 11.89 16.51 13.28
C LYS A 196 12.72 17.27 12.24
N LEU A 197 12.06 17.80 11.22
CA LEU A 197 12.65 18.58 10.13
C LEU A 197 12.20 20.04 10.22
N SER A 198 12.91 20.94 9.52
CA SER A 198 12.38 22.28 9.27
C SER A 198 11.15 22.21 8.37
N ARG A 199 10.31 23.25 8.42
CA ARG A 199 9.16 23.36 7.50
C ARG A 199 9.60 23.39 6.03
N SER A 200 10.72 24.04 5.72
CA SER A 200 11.26 24.08 4.35
C SER A 200 11.69 22.69 3.86
N GLN A 201 12.33 21.89 4.72
CA GLN A 201 12.68 20.51 4.40
C GLN A 201 11.43 19.65 4.17
N ALA A 202 10.39 19.80 5.00
CA ALA A 202 9.13 19.09 4.81
C ALA A 202 8.45 19.46 3.48
N VAL A 203 8.42 20.75 3.12
CA VAL A 203 7.89 21.22 1.83
C VAL A 203 8.68 20.62 0.66
N GLN A 204 10.01 20.61 0.74
CA GLN A 204 10.86 20.01 -0.29
C GLN A 204 10.57 18.52 -0.51
N LEU A 205 10.26 17.76 0.55
CA LEU A 205 9.87 16.35 0.40
C LEU A 205 8.55 16.19 -0.38
N ILE A 206 7.60 17.09 -0.15
CA ILE A 206 6.30 17.10 -0.84
C ILE A 206 6.50 17.45 -2.32
N GLU A 207 7.22 18.54 -2.60
CA GLU A 207 7.48 19.03 -3.97
C GLU A 207 8.36 18.08 -4.80
N THR A 208 9.07 17.14 -4.17
CA THR A 208 9.89 16.12 -4.86
C THR A 208 9.23 14.74 -4.92
N ASP A 209 7.91 14.66 -4.78
CA ASP A 209 7.09 13.44 -4.85
C ASP A 209 7.53 12.33 -3.88
N LYS A 210 8.16 12.71 -2.76
CA LYS A 210 8.62 11.77 -1.73
C LYS A 210 7.55 11.49 -0.69
N VAL A 211 6.45 12.24 -0.69
CA VAL A 211 5.35 12.10 0.25
C VAL A 211 4.14 11.51 -0.48
N LYS A 212 3.52 10.52 0.15
CA LYS A 212 2.22 9.99 -0.25
C LYS A 212 1.24 10.11 0.90
N LEU A 213 0.03 10.56 0.59
CA LEU A 213 -1.12 10.53 1.46
C LEU A 213 -2.05 9.41 1.00
N ASN A 214 -2.35 8.45 1.86
CA ASN A 214 -3.24 7.32 1.54
C ASN A 214 -2.88 6.66 0.19
N TYR A 215 -1.59 6.35 0.01
CA TYR A 215 -0.99 5.75 -1.19
C TYR A 215 -0.92 6.63 -2.45
N GLN A 216 -1.48 7.85 -2.43
CA GLN A 216 -1.44 8.80 -3.54
C GLN A 216 -0.33 9.83 -3.36
N ILE A 217 0.36 10.17 -4.45
CA ILE A 217 1.34 11.27 -4.45
C ILE A 217 0.59 12.58 -4.23
N VAL A 218 1.16 13.43 -3.39
CA VAL A 218 0.62 14.74 -3.03
C VAL A 218 1.69 15.78 -3.25
N ASP A 219 1.35 16.85 -3.97
CA ASP A 219 2.24 17.94 -4.36
C ASP A 219 1.93 19.24 -3.59
N ARG A 220 0.79 19.28 -2.87
CA ARG A 220 0.34 20.46 -2.12
C ARG A 220 0.73 20.39 -0.65
N ALA A 221 1.73 21.20 -0.28
CA ALA A 221 2.17 21.36 1.10
C ALA A 221 1.08 21.81 2.10
N SER A 222 0.05 22.49 1.58
CA SER A 222 -1.10 22.98 2.35
C SER A 222 -2.23 21.99 2.53
N GLU A 223 -2.11 20.78 1.99
CA GLU A 223 -3.13 19.73 2.12
C GLU A 223 -3.48 19.53 3.60
N MET A 224 -4.78 19.46 3.90
CA MET A 224 -5.27 19.26 5.26
C MET A 224 -5.37 17.77 5.55
N LEU A 225 -4.62 17.34 6.56
CA LEU A 225 -4.66 15.97 7.05
C LEU A 225 -5.86 15.76 7.97
N GLN A 226 -6.31 14.52 8.05
CA GLN A 226 -7.42 14.07 8.87
C GLN A 226 -7.00 12.92 9.77
N VAL A 227 -7.74 12.70 10.86
CA VAL A 227 -7.59 11.49 11.66
C VAL A 227 -7.86 10.27 10.77
N GLY A 228 -6.99 9.26 10.87
CA GLY A 228 -6.99 8.07 10.02
C GLY A 228 -6.10 8.17 8.78
N ASP A 229 -5.64 9.36 8.39
CA ASP A 229 -4.74 9.50 7.24
C ASP A 229 -3.41 8.78 7.48
N LEU A 230 -2.95 8.02 6.48
CA LEU A 230 -1.65 7.37 6.43
C LEU A 230 -0.70 8.17 5.53
N ILE A 231 0.43 8.60 6.09
CA ILE A 231 1.45 9.36 5.40
C ILE A 231 2.68 8.48 5.22
N SER A 232 3.09 8.27 3.98
CA SER A 232 4.33 7.57 3.63
C SER A 232 5.37 8.55 3.12
N VAL A 233 6.57 8.52 3.68
CA VAL A 233 7.65 9.44 3.31
C VAL A 233 8.90 8.65 2.94
N ARG A 234 9.34 8.76 1.69
CA ARG A 234 10.51 8.03 1.18
C ARG A 234 11.75 8.37 2.01
N GLY A 235 12.38 7.33 2.57
CA GLY A 235 13.57 7.44 3.43
C GLY A 235 13.28 7.74 4.90
N PHE A 236 12.03 7.96 5.29
CA PHE A 236 11.63 8.28 6.66
C PHE A 236 10.62 7.29 7.27
N GLY A 237 9.98 6.46 6.44
CA GLY A 237 9.00 5.47 6.88
C GLY A 237 7.56 5.96 6.71
N ARG A 238 6.67 5.52 7.59
CA ARG A 238 5.25 5.87 7.53
C ARG A 238 4.75 6.34 8.89
N PHE A 239 3.69 7.12 8.90
CA PHE A 239 2.95 7.39 10.13
C PHE A 239 1.47 7.63 9.84
N SER A 240 0.62 7.32 10.81
CA SER A 240 -0.81 7.62 10.74
C SER A 240 -1.23 8.57 11.86
N ILE A 241 -2.23 9.40 11.59
CA ILE A 241 -2.85 10.25 12.61
C ILE A 241 -3.91 9.41 13.35
N LEU A 242 -3.67 9.10 14.63
CA LEU A 242 -4.57 8.26 15.41
C LEU A 242 -5.73 9.05 16.02
N SER A 243 -5.45 10.23 16.56
CA SER A 243 -6.47 11.05 17.22
C SER A 243 -6.10 12.52 17.25
N GLU A 244 -7.14 13.37 17.29
CA GLU A 244 -7.04 14.78 17.65
C GLU A 244 -7.51 14.96 19.10
N ASN A 245 -6.58 15.31 19.98
CA ASN A 245 -6.78 15.40 21.44
C ASN A 245 -7.09 16.84 21.88
N GLY A 246 -7.79 17.57 21.02
CA GLY A 246 -8.20 18.96 21.22
C GLY A 246 -7.08 19.98 21.04
N LEU A 247 -7.35 21.20 21.51
CA LEU A 247 -6.46 22.35 21.35
C LEU A 247 -5.68 22.68 22.64
N THR A 248 -4.49 23.24 22.46
CA THR A 248 -3.76 23.94 23.54
C THR A 248 -4.43 25.28 23.85
N LYS A 249 -4.04 25.91 24.97
CA LYS A 249 -4.51 27.26 25.35
C LYS A 249 -4.26 28.31 24.25
N ASN A 250 -3.25 28.11 23.40
CA ASN A 250 -2.88 29.01 22.31
C ASN A 250 -3.40 28.53 20.94
N GLY A 251 -4.41 27.64 20.92
CA GLY A 251 -5.07 27.20 19.69
C GLY A 251 -4.31 26.19 18.81
N LYS A 252 -3.18 25.65 19.27
CA LYS A 252 -2.45 24.58 18.55
C LYS A 252 -3.14 23.23 18.75
N CYS A 253 -3.20 22.40 17.70
CA CYS A 253 -3.74 21.03 17.73
C CYS A 253 -2.81 20.09 18.48
N LYS A 254 -3.37 19.27 19.37
CA LYS A 254 -2.69 18.13 20.01
C LYS A 254 -3.07 16.87 19.26
N LEU A 255 -2.10 16.12 18.77
CA LEU A 255 -2.34 14.90 18.00
C LEU A 255 -1.61 13.73 18.63
N THR A 256 -2.20 12.54 18.57
CA THR A 256 -1.46 11.29 18.71
C THR A 256 -1.23 10.73 17.32
N VAL A 257 0.03 10.42 17.00
CA VAL A 257 0.41 9.76 15.75
C VAL A 257 1.04 8.41 16.04
N ASP A 258 0.82 7.44 15.16
CA ASP A 258 1.55 6.19 15.18
C ASP A 258 2.63 6.22 14.11
N LYS A 259 3.90 6.17 14.53
CA LYS A 259 5.05 6.29 13.63
C LYS A 259 5.71 4.93 13.42
N MET A 260 5.65 4.44 12.19
CA MET A 260 6.31 3.22 11.72
C MET A 260 7.71 3.59 11.24
N ILE A 261 8.72 3.10 11.95
CA ILE A 261 10.12 3.47 11.69
C ILE A 261 10.62 2.71 10.46
N HIS A 262 11.33 3.41 9.58
CA HIS A 262 12.15 2.76 8.56
C HIS A 262 13.46 2.30 9.21
N LYS A 263 13.70 0.99 9.29
CA LYS A 263 15.04 0.42 9.52
C LYS A 263 15.78 0.35 8.19
#